data_AF-A0A532ARC3-F1
#
_entry.id   AF-A0A532ARC3-F1
#
_cell.length_a   1.000
_cell.length_b   1.000
_cell.length_c   1.000
_cell.angle_alpha   90.00
_cell.angle_beta   90.00
_cell.angle_gamma   90.00
#
_symmetry.space_group_name_H-M   'P 1'
#
loop_
_entity.id
_entity.type
_entity.pdbx_description
1 polymer ?
#
loop_
_entity_poly.entity_id
_entity_poly.type
_entity_poly.pdbx_seq_one_letter_code
_entity_poly.pdbx_strand_id
1 'polypeptide(L)'
;MKHESENKKSAHSPSRPSPLASHQARIECALVIFAKAPIPGEVKTRLCPPLTPDEAATLHGSFVLDMLERSKLAVAKLQLPFHRYLACSPSSELVFFKIMEERQNVHLLDQVGEDLGQRMHRTSVDLFAKGYKQVIIVGTDVPTLPLSVYQEAFALLGRSDVVLGPALDGGYY
;
A
#
# COMPACT_ATOMS: atom_id res chain seq x y z
N MET A 1 -65.05 25.55 43.92
CA MET A 1 -63.80 26.25 44.31
C MET A 1 -62.64 25.30 44.10
N LYS A 2 -61.60 25.79 43.42
CA LYS A 2 -60.44 25.06 42.87
C LYS A 2 -59.43 24.67 43.97
N HIS A 3 -58.70 23.57 43.74
CA HIS A 3 -57.29 23.25 44.12
C HIS A 3 -57.11 21.75 43.77
N GLU A 4 -56.53 21.31 42.66
CA GLU A 4 -55.16 21.43 42.11
C GLU A 4 -54.09 20.63 42.88
N SER A 5 -53.22 19.98 42.09
CA SER A 5 -51.95 19.29 42.39
C SER A 5 -52.00 17.77 42.68
N GLU A 6 -51.09 16.92 42.18
CA GLU A 6 -50.15 16.98 41.05
C GLU A 6 -49.65 15.55 40.77
N ASN A 7 -49.41 15.27 39.50
CA ASN A 7 -48.99 13.97 38.94
C ASN A 7 -47.45 13.87 38.97
N LYS A 8 -46.90 12.81 39.58
CA LYS A 8 -45.44 12.51 39.51
C LYS A 8 -45.23 11.08 38.99
N LYS A 9 -45.23 10.93 37.67
CA LYS A 9 -44.73 9.74 36.97
C LYS A 9 -43.21 9.82 36.86
N SER A 10 -42.54 8.83 37.45
CA SER A 10 -41.10 8.60 37.33
C SER A 10 -40.71 8.32 35.88
N ALA A 11 -39.90 9.21 35.29
CA ALA A 11 -39.40 9.07 33.94
C ALA A 11 -38.08 8.28 33.94
N HIS A 12 -38.08 7.17 33.22
CA HIS A 12 -36.91 6.35 32.91
C HIS A 12 -35.97 7.17 32.00
N SER A 13 -34.81 7.53 32.51
CA SER A 13 -33.75 8.21 31.75
C SER A 13 -33.09 7.24 30.76
N PRO A 14 -32.87 7.62 29.48
CA PRO A 14 -32.18 6.77 28.52
C PRO A 14 -30.67 6.75 28.83
N SER A 15 -30.11 5.55 28.91
CA SER A 15 -28.69 5.29 29.10
C SER A 15 -27.86 5.84 27.95
N ARG A 16 -26.78 6.57 28.28
CA ARG A 16 -25.74 6.98 27.32
C ARG A 16 -25.07 5.74 26.72
N PRO A 17 -24.85 5.67 25.40
CA PRO A 17 -23.98 4.65 24.84
C PRO A 17 -22.52 4.95 25.25
N SER A 18 -21.83 3.91 25.73
CA SER A 18 -20.44 3.91 26.14
C SER A 18 -19.50 3.95 24.91
N PRO A 19 -18.46 4.81 24.87
CA PRO A 19 -17.49 4.80 23.80
C PRO A 19 -16.39 3.78 24.13
N LEU A 20 -16.69 2.50 23.95
CA LEU A 20 -15.68 1.46 23.79
C LEU A 20 -15.66 1.03 22.33
N ALA A 21 -15.36 1.99 21.46
CA ALA A 21 -14.80 1.67 20.15
C ALA A 21 -13.41 1.08 20.42
N SER A 22 -13.32 -0.23 20.21
CA SER A 22 -12.10 -1.01 20.26
C SER A 22 -10.95 -0.24 19.60
N HIS A 23 -9.83 -0.15 20.32
CA HIS A 23 -8.55 0.34 19.84
C HIS A 23 -7.97 -0.67 18.82
N GLN A 24 -8.66 -0.86 17.69
CA GLN A 24 -8.00 -1.37 16.50
C GLN A 24 -6.97 -0.30 16.17
N ALA A 25 -5.68 -0.58 16.39
CA ALA A 25 -4.61 0.34 16.01
C ALA A 25 -4.92 0.84 14.60
N ARG A 26 -5.23 2.13 14.44
CA ARG A 26 -5.59 2.67 13.14
C ARG A 26 -4.37 2.46 12.26
N ILE A 27 -4.47 1.54 11.32
CA ILE A 27 -3.41 1.30 10.35
C ILE A 27 -3.45 2.50 9.41
N GLU A 28 -2.51 3.42 9.58
CA GLU A 28 -2.64 4.75 8.95
C GLU A 28 -2.09 4.79 7.53
N CYS A 29 -1.17 3.88 7.18
CA CYS A 29 -0.42 3.96 5.92
C CYS A 29 -0.44 2.66 5.12
N ALA A 30 -0.83 2.76 3.84
CA ALA A 30 -0.67 1.69 2.86
C ALA A 30 0.66 1.86 2.11
N LEU A 31 1.49 0.82 2.10
CA LEU A 31 2.67 0.73 1.25
C LEU A 31 2.36 -0.17 0.07
N VAL A 32 2.44 0.37 -1.14
CA VAL A 32 2.09 -0.31 -2.39
C VAL A 32 3.33 -0.48 -3.24
N ILE A 33 3.64 -1.72 -3.60
CA ILE A 33 4.71 -2.06 -4.54
C ILE A 33 4.07 -2.30 -5.90
N PHE A 34 4.41 -1.49 -6.89
CA PHE A 34 3.92 -1.66 -8.26
C PHE A 34 4.82 -2.64 -9.00
N ALA A 35 4.24 -3.74 -9.48
CA ALA A 35 4.96 -4.80 -10.17
C ALA A 35 4.24 -5.26 -11.44
N LYS A 36 5.02 -5.52 -12.49
CA LYS A 36 4.59 -6.33 -13.63
C LYS A 36 4.97 -7.79 -13.40
N ALA A 37 4.18 -8.71 -13.95
CA ALA A 37 4.52 -10.11 -13.97
C ALA A 37 5.82 -10.32 -14.78
N PRO A 38 6.71 -11.23 -14.35
CA PRO A 38 7.96 -11.52 -15.05
C PRO A 38 7.70 -12.39 -16.29
N ILE A 39 7.18 -11.78 -17.35
CA ILE A 39 6.89 -12.45 -18.63
C ILE A 39 8.02 -12.12 -19.62
N PRO A 40 8.69 -13.13 -20.21
CA PRO A 40 9.73 -12.91 -21.22
C PRO A 40 9.25 -12.00 -22.35
N GLY A 41 10.03 -10.96 -22.65
CA GLY A 41 9.74 -9.99 -23.70
C GLY A 41 8.80 -8.84 -23.29
N GLU A 42 8.22 -8.87 -22.09
CA GLU A 42 7.34 -7.80 -21.59
C GLU A 42 7.99 -6.90 -20.53
N VAL A 43 9.03 -7.41 -19.87
CA VAL A 43 9.76 -6.71 -18.80
C VAL A 43 11.24 -6.60 -19.15
N LYS A 44 11.86 -5.51 -18.69
CA LYS A 44 13.30 -5.25 -18.85
C LYS A 44 13.81 -5.40 -20.29
N THR A 45 12.97 -5.12 -21.28
CA THR A 45 13.30 -5.25 -22.72
C THR A 45 14.48 -4.38 -23.15
N ARG A 46 14.72 -3.26 -22.46
CA ARG A 46 15.90 -2.41 -22.69
C ARG A 46 17.23 -3.05 -22.28
N LEU A 47 17.20 -4.15 -21.51
CA LEU A 47 18.38 -4.94 -21.14
C LEU A 47 18.64 -6.09 -22.13
N CYS A 48 17.81 -6.22 -23.18
CA CYS A 48 17.94 -7.22 -24.23
C CYS A 48 18.37 -6.54 -25.54
N PRO A 49 19.64 -6.64 -25.99
CA PRO A 49 20.79 -7.37 -25.41
C PRO A 49 21.52 -6.62 -24.26
N PRO A 50 22.39 -7.29 -23.47
CA PRO A 50 22.92 -8.65 -23.66
C PRO A 50 22.04 -9.77 -23.10
N LEU A 51 21.01 -9.47 -22.32
CA LEU A 51 20.14 -10.51 -21.77
C LEU A 51 19.22 -11.08 -22.84
N THR A 52 18.89 -12.36 -22.69
CA THR A 52 17.75 -12.97 -23.35
C THR A 52 16.44 -12.52 -22.69
N PRO A 53 15.29 -12.61 -23.39
CA PRO A 53 13.98 -12.32 -22.80
C PRO A 53 13.70 -13.09 -21.49
N ASP A 54 14.12 -14.36 -21.40
CA ASP A 54 13.97 -15.20 -20.21
C ASP A 54 14.86 -14.74 -19.05
N GLU A 55 16.11 -14.37 -19.33
CA GLU A 55 17.02 -13.81 -18.30
C GLU A 55 16.50 -12.47 -17.79
N ALA A 56 15.99 -11.62 -18.68
CA ALA A 56 15.40 -10.33 -18.32
C ALA A 56 14.13 -10.49 -17.45
N ALA A 57 13.27 -11.47 -17.77
CA ALA A 57 12.12 -11.81 -16.93
C ALA A 57 12.54 -12.38 -15.57
N THR A 58 13.53 -13.28 -15.56
CA THR A 58 14.08 -13.84 -14.33
C THR A 58 14.64 -12.75 -13.41
N LEU A 59 15.44 -11.84 -13.96
CA LEU A 59 15.99 -10.69 -13.24
C LEU A 59 14.90 -9.79 -12.69
N HIS A 60 13.87 -9.49 -13.48
CA HIS A 60 12.71 -8.71 -13.02
C HIS A 60 11.97 -9.40 -11.86
N GLY A 61 11.80 -10.73 -11.93
CA GLY A 61 11.23 -11.51 -10.83
C GLY A 61 12.04 -11.38 -9.53
N SER A 62 13.38 -11.43 -9.62
CA SER A 62 14.27 -11.18 -8.48
C SER A 62 14.09 -9.77 -7.91
N PHE A 63 13.96 -8.75 -8.77
CA PHE A 63 13.74 -7.37 -8.32
C PHE A 63 12.43 -7.19 -7.54
N VAL A 64 11.35 -7.82 -8.01
CA VAL A 64 10.07 -7.83 -7.29
C VAL A 64 10.24 -8.49 -5.92
N LEU A 65 10.91 -9.64 -5.87
CA LEU A 65 11.18 -10.36 -4.61
C LEU A 65 12.01 -9.52 -3.64
N ASP A 66 13.11 -8.91 -4.11
CA ASP A 66 13.99 -8.06 -3.29
C ASP A 66 13.23 -6.89 -2.67
N MET A 67 12.34 -6.24 -3.44
CA MET A 67 11.52 -5.14 -2.94
C MET A 67 10.46 -5.59 -1.93
N LEU A 68 9.88 -6.77 -2.12
CA LEU A 68 8.98 -7.39 -1.15
C LEU A 68 9.73 -7.72 0.15
N GLU A 69 10.90 -8.33 0.07
CA GLU A 69 11.71 -8.66 1.24
C GLU A 69 12.21 -7.41 1.97
N ARG A 70 12.66 -6.39 1.25
CA ARG A 70 13.06 -5.10 1.82
C ARG A 70 11.92 -4.40 2.54
N SER A 71 10.75 -4.31 1.92
CA SER A 71 9.59 -3.69 2.58
C SER A 71 9.14 -4.46 3.82
N LYS A 72 9.17 -5.80 3.78
CA LYS A 72 8.90 -6.66 4.94
C LYS A 72 9.92 -6.41 6.05
N LEU A 73 11.20 -6.30 5.69
CA LEU A 73 12.30 -6.01 6.61
C LEU A 73 12.18 -4.61 7.22
N ALA A 74 11.80 -3.60 6.44
CA ALA A 74 11.56 -2.24 6.92
C ALA A 74 10.46 -2.21 7.98
N VAL A 75 9.32 -2.86 7.72
CA VAL A 75 8.22 -2.98 8.68
C VAL A 75 8.69 -3.66 9.97
N ALA A 76 9.40 -4.79 9.87
CA ALA A 76 9.83 -5.54 11.05
C ALA A 76 10.91 -4.81 11.86
N LYS A 77 11.94 -4.24 11.21
CA LYS A 77 13.07 -3.61 11.91
C LYS A 77 12.77 -2.21 12.41
N LEU A 78 12.01 -1.42 11.66
CA LEU A 78 11.73 -0.02 11.96
C LEU A 78 10.36 0.18 12.61
N GLN A 79 9.59 -0.91 12.81
CA GLN A 79 8.25 -0.91 13.42
C GLN A 79 7.28 0.03 12.69
N LEU A 80 7.40 0.11 11.36
CA LEU A 80 6.55 0.98 10.54
C LEU A 80 5.14 0.39 10.44
N PRO A 81 4.08 1.19 10.64
CA PRO A 81 2.70 0.71 10.71
C PRO A 81 2.08 0.53 9.30
N PHE A 82 2.80 -0.15 8.40
CA PHE A 82 2.38 -0.30 7.01
C PHE A 82 1.47 -1.49 6.79
N HIS A 83 0.37 -1.26 6.07
CA HIS A 83 -0.30 -2.33 5.34
C HIS A 83 0.34 -2.49 3.97
N ARG A 84 0.82 -3.70 3.66
CA ARG A 84 1.60 -3.93 2.44
C ARG A 84 0.74 -4.49 1.31
N TYR A 85 0.81 -3.86 0.15
CA TYR A 85 0.12 -4.25 -1.06
C TYR A 85 1.11 -4.51 -2.21
N LEU A 86 0.75 -5.43 -3.09
CA LEU A 86 1.41 -5.66 -4.37
C LEU A 86 0.41 -5.34 -5.49
N ALA A 87 0.61 -4.21 -6.16
CA ALA A 87 -0.20 -3.78 -7.29
C ALA A 87 0.30 -4.45 -8.57
N CYS A 88 -0.51 -5.34 -9.12
CA CYS A 88 -0.17 -6.33 -10.13
C CYS A 88 -0.57 -5.86 -11.53
N SER A 89 0.29 -6.13 -12.50
CA SER A 89 -0.02 -5.98 -13.93
C SER A 89 0.52 -7.20 -14.69
N PRO A 90 -0.21 -7.77 -15.66
CA PRO A 90 -1.54 -7.36 -16.11
C PRO A 90 -2.68 -7.77 -15.17
N SER A 91 -2.49 -8.79 -14.31
CA SER A 91 -3.51 -9.24 -13.36
C SER A 91 -2.91 -9.90 -12.13
N SER A 92 -3.52 -9.71 -10.96
CA SER A 92 -3.22 -10.37 -9.68
C SER A 92 -3.51 -11.87 -9.70
N GLU A 93 -4.25 -12.36 -10.68
CA GLU A 93 -4.59 -13.78 -10.82
C GLU A 93 -3.45 -14.63 -11.38
N LEU A 94 -2.36 -14.01 -11.83
CA LEU A 94 -1.18 -14.74 -12.28
C LEU A 94 -0.48 -15.46 -11.10
N VAL A 95 -0.08 -16.71 -11.34
CA VAL A 95 0.53 -17.62 -10.35
C VAL A 95 1.70 -16.97 -9.61
N PHE A 96 2.54 -16.21 -10.31
CA PHE A 96 3.64 -15.46 -9.71
C PHE A 96 3.18 -14.59 -8.54
N PHE A 97 2.10 -13.82 -8.71
CA PHE A 97 1.60 -12.92 -7.67
C PHE A 97 0.93 -13.66 -6.53
N LYS A 98 0.18 -14.74 -6.80
CA LYS A 98 -0.41 -15.59 -5.74
C LYS A 98 0.68 -16.20 -4.84
N ILE A 99 1.78 -16.65 -5.45
CA ILE A 99 2.95 -17.14 -4.68
C ILE A 99 3.55 -16.01 -3.82
N MET A 100 3.65 -14.79 -4.36
CA MET A 100 4.18 -13.64 -3.61
C MET A 100 3.26 -13.22 -2.46
N GLU A 101 1.94 -13.21 -2.66
CA GLU A 101 0.95 -12.93 -1.61
C GLU A 101 1.14 -13.86 -0.41
N GLU A 102 1.19 -15.17 -0.66
CA GLU A 102 1.36 -16.19 0.39
C GLU A 102 2.72 -16.09 1.09
N ARG A 103 3.81 -15.94 0.34
CA ARG A 103 5.18 -16.00 0.91
C ARG A 103 5.64 -14.70 1.54
N GLN A 104 5.17 -13.57 1.00
CA GLN A 104 5.68 -12.25 1.37
C GLN A 104 4.72 -11.45 2.26
N ASN A 105 3.55 -11.99 2.61
CA ASN A 105 2.55 -11.33 3.47
C ASN A 105 2.19 -9.93 2.93
N VAL A 106 1.66 -9.91 1.72
CA VAL A 106 1.16 -8.72 1.01
C VAL A 106 -0.22 -9.00 0.47
N HIS A 107 -1.05 -7.97 0.34
CA HIS A 107 -2.35 -8.09 -0.31
C HIS A 107 -2.24 -7.71 -1.79
N LEU A 108 -2.89 -8.46 -2.67
CA LEU A 108 -2.89 -8.14 -4.09
C LEU A 108 -3.92 -7.06 -4.44
N LEU A 109 -3.57 -6.25 -5.43
CA LEU A 109 -4.47 -5.32 -6.13
C LEU A 109 -4.16 -5.37 -7.62
N ASP A 110 -5.14 -5.16 -8.49
CA ASP A 110 -4.89 -4.93 -9.92
C ASP A 110 -4.53 -3.47 -10.19
N GLN A 111 -3.56 -3.26 -11.09
CA GLN A 111 -3.31 -1.94 -11.66
C GLN A 111 -4.36 -1.61 -12.72
N VAL A 112 -5.22 -0.63 -12.45
CA VAL A 112 -6.31 -0.22 -13.34
C VAL A 112 -6.08 1.19 -13.88
N GLY A 113 -5.95 1.32 -15.21
CA GLY A 113 -5.74 2.59 -15.90
C GLY A 113 -4.96 2.42 -17.20
N GLU A 114 -5.12 3.36 -18.12
CA GLU A 114 -4.52 3.29 -19.46
C GLU A 114 -3.00 3.54 -19.40
N ASP A 115 -2.58 4.49 -18.55
CA ASP A 115 -1.19 4.85 -18.32
C ASP A 115 -0.77 4.64 -16.85
N LEU A 116 0.53 4.79 -16.57
CA LEU A 116 1.07 4.62 -15.22
C LEU A 116 0.48 5.63 -14.23
N GLY A 117 0.29 6.88 -14.63
CA GLY A 117 -0.27 7.94 -13.81
C GLY A 117 -1.69 7.62 -13.37
N GLN A 118 -2.54 7.18 -14.30
CA GLN A 118 -3.91 6.75 -14.02
C GLN A 118 -3.94 5.55 -13.07
N ARG A 119 -3.04 4.58 -13.25
CA ARG A 119 -2.94 3.41 -12.35
C ARG A 119 -2.58 3.83 -10.93
N MET A 120 -1.55 4.67 -10.76
CA MET A 120 -1.16 5.18 -9.44
C MET A 120 -2.27 6.02 -8.80
N HIS A 121 -2.92 6.88 -9.59
CA HIS A 121 -4.05 7.67 -9.12
C HIS A 121 -5.19 6.78 -8.64
N ARG A 122 -5.60 5.81 -9.45
CA ARG A 122 -6.70 4.89 -9.12
C ARG A 122 -6.39 4.08 -7.86
N THR A 123 -5.19 3.51 -7.77
CA THR A 123 -4.76 2.77 -6.58
C THR A 123 -4.78 3.64 -5.33
N SER A 124 -4.33 4.89 -5.43
CA SER A 124 -4.35 5.83 -4.30
C SER A 124 -5.78 6.15 -3.87
N VAL A 125 -6.66 6.48 -4.81
CA VAL A 125 -8.08 6.78 -4.55
C VAL A 125 -8.78 5.59 -3.87
N ASP A 126 -8.58 4.38 -4.40
CA ASP A 126 -9.21 3.18 -3.84
C ASP A 126 -8.70 2.88 -2.42
N LEU A 127 -7.42 3.15 -2.12
CA LEU A 127 -6.86 2.99 -0.77
C LEU A 127 -7.34 4.08 0.20
N PHE A 128 -7.43 5.34 -0.23
CA PHE A 128 -8.04 6.40 0.59
C PHE A 128 -9.50 6.09 0.89
N ALA A 129 -10.27 5.56 -0.08
CA ALA A 129 -11.65 5.14 0.13
C ALA A 129 -11.78 3.96 1.12
N LYS A 130 -10.73 3.14 1.27
CA LYS A 130 -10.64 2.09 2.31
C LYS A 130 -10.27 2.63 3.70
N GLY A 131 -10.01 3.93 3.83
CA GLY A 131 -9.74 4.60 5.11
C GLY A 131 -8.27 4.76 5.48
N TYR A 132 -7.33 4.44 4.58
CA TYR A 132 -5.92 4.79 4.78
C TYR A 132 -5.76 6.31 4.77
N LYS A 133 -4.89 6.84 5.61
CA LYS A 133 -4.57 8.29 5.67
C LYS A 133 -3.37 8.65 4.80
N GLN A 134 -2.49 7.68 4.58
CA GLN A 134 -1.26 7.83 3.81
C GLN A 134 -1.13 6.65 2.85
N VAL A 135 -0.64 6.95 1.64
CA VAL A 135 -0.35 5.95 0.62
C VAL A 135 1.06 6.23 0.12
N ILE A 136 1.92 5.22 0.20
CA ILE A 136 3.27 5.23 -0.35
C ILE A 136 3.26 4.25 -1.53
N ILE A 137 3.67 4.71 -2.71
CA ILE A 137 3.83 3.86 -3.90
C ILE A 137 5.32 3.78 -4.20
N VAL A 138 5.83 2.57 -4.42
CA VAL A 138 7.20 2.33 -4.87
C VAL A 138 7.22 1.37 -6.07
N GLY A 139 8.16 1.59 -6.98
CA GLY A 139 8.43 0.65 -8.09
C GLY A 139 9.28 -0.55 -7.67
N THR A 140 9.60 -1.41 -8.63
CA THR A 140 10.48 -2.58 -8.42
C THR A 140 11.91 -2.38 -8.93
N ASP A 141 12.21 -1.22 -9.50
CA ASP A 141 13.43 -1.04 -10.31
C ASP A 141 14.67 -0.63 -9.49
N VAL A 142 14.49 -0.42 -8.18
CA VAL A 142 15.56 -0.10 -7.23
C VAL A 142 15.59 -1.17 -6.12
N PRO A 143 15.98 -2.42 -6.42
CA PRO A 143 15.98 -3.54 -5.45
C PRO A 143 16.91 -3.31 -4.25
N THR A 144 17.77 -2.28 -4.31
CA THR A 144 18.66 -1.87 -3.22
C THR A 144 18.11 -0.72 -2.37
N LEU A 145 16.84 -0.32 -2.54
CA LEU A 145 16.24 0.84 -1.87
C LEU A 145 16.46 0.81 -0.34
N PRO A 146 17.23 1.75 0.25
CA PRO A 146 17.58 1.70 1.66
C PRO A 146 16.37 1.67 2.59
N LEU A 147 16.46 0.97 3.71
CA LEU A 147 15.32 0.87 4.64
C LEU A 147 14.92 2.23 5.23
N SER A 148 15.89 3.13 5.40
CA SER A 148 15.66 4.50 5.90
C SER A 148 14.71 5.29 5.00
N VAL A 149 14.69 5.03 3.68
CA VAL A 149 13.80 5.71 2.74
C VAL A 149 12.33 5.48 3.10
N TYR A 150 11.95 4.26 3.51
CA TYR A 150 10.58 3.98 3.94
C TYR A 150 10.20 4.78 5.19
N GLN A 151 11.11 4.89 6.15
CA GLN A 151 10.89 5.66 7.38
C GLN A 151 10.83 7.15 7.11
N GLU A 152 11.71 7.67 6.26
CA GLU A 152 11.74 9.07 5.84
C GLU A 152 10.46 9.43 5.08
N ALA A 153 10.04 8.61 4.11
CA ALA A 153 8.80 8.82 3.37
C ALA A 153 7.58 8.88 4.31
N PHE A 154 7.47 7.95 5.24
CA PHE A 154 6.40 7.95 6.25
C PHE A 154 6.42 9.21 7.12
N ALA A 155 7.60 9.61 7.62
CA ALA A 155 7.76 10.79 8.46
C ALA A 155 7.55 12.12 7.72
N LEU A 156 7.82 12.18 6.41
CA LEU A 156 7.58 13.35 5.57
C LEU A 156 6.11 13.44 5.15
N LEU A 157 5.43 12.33 4.86
CA LEU A 157 3.99 12.32 4.60
C LEU A 157 3.15 12.71 5.82
N GLY A 158 3.72 12.64 7.03
CA GLY A 158 3.06 13.16 8.23
C GLY A 158 2.96 14.69 8.28
N ARG A 159 3.70 15.40 7.42
CA ARG A 159 3.84 16.87 7.43
C ARG A 159 3.71 17.51 6.05
N SER A 160 3.37 16.74 5.02
CA SER A 160 3.32 17.19 3.63
C SER A 160 2.26 16.42 2.87
N ASP A 161 1.57 17.09 1.95
CA ASP A 161 0.51 16.46 1.15
C ASP A 161 1.07 15.46 0.12
N VAL A 162 2.29 15.71 -0.36
CA VAL A 162 2.99 14.89 -1.37
C VAL A 162 4.48 14.85 -1.05
N VAL A 163 5.08 13.67 -1.22
CA VAL A 163 6.53 13.42 -1.11
C VAL A 163 6.95 12.66 -2.37
N LEU A 164 8.03 13.11 -3.02
CA LEU A 164 8.58 12.47 -4.21
C LEU A 164 10.03 12.04 -3.93
N GLY A 165 10.34 10.78 -4.18
CA GLY A 165 11.72 10.25 -4.15
C GLY A 165 12.36 10.39 -5.53
N PRO A 166 13.30 11.32 -5.75
CA PRO A 166 13.84 11.57 -7.09
C PRO A 166 14.69 10.40 -7.59
N ALA A 167 14.45 9.95 -8.83
CA ALA A 167 15.29 8.97 -9.50
C ALA A 167 16.32 9.65 -10.42
N LEU A 168 17.46 9.00 -10.65
CA LEU A 168 18.56 9.55 -11.46
C LEU A 168 18.19 9.73 -12.95
N ASP A 169 17.17 9.01 -13.42
CA ASP A 169 16.66 9.09 -14.78
C ASP A 169 15.66 10.24 -15.01
N GLY A 170 15.45 11.09 -13.99
CA GLY A 170 14.51 12.20 -14.04
C GLY A 170 13.08 11.82 -13.65
N GLY A 171 12.83 10.55 -13.29
CA GLY A 171 11.57 10.09 -12.72
C GLY A 171 11.55 10.16 -11.19
N TYR A 172 10.73 9.31 -10.59
CA TYR A 172 10.67 9.06 -9.15
C TYR A 172 10.57 7.57 -8.87
N TYR A 173 11.09 7.14 -7.72
CA TYR A 173 11.11 5.73 -7.30
C TYR A 173 10.06 5.40 -6.22
#